data_AF-A0A7X4HHQ0-F1
#
_entry.id   AF-A0A7X4HHQ0-F1
#
_cell.length_a   1.000
_cell.length_b   1.000
_cell.length_c   1.000
_cell.angle_alpha   90.00
_cell.angle_beta   90.00
_cell.angle_gamma   90.00
#
_symmetry.space_group_name_H-M   'P 1'
#
loop_
_entity.id
_entity.type
_entity.pdbx_description
1 polymer ?
#
loop_
_entity_poly.entity_id
_entity_poly.type
_entity_poly.pdbx_seq_one_letter_code
_entity_poly.pdbx_strand_id
1 'polypeptide(L)'
;GSAGAGAAAAAGAAGDTAAQGKLLAQARGCTACHSVDGSPGVGPSWKGLYGKTETLDSGKTAVADDAYLKQSIADPKASIVRGFPPIMPQQPFTEAELSAMVDYIKTVK
;
A
#
# COMPACT_ATOMS: atom_id res chain seq x y z
N GLY A 1 30.01 21.45 6.32
CA GLY A 1 28.83 20.72 6.79
C GLY A 1 27.78 20.76 5.71
N SER A 2 27.64 19.69 4.94
CA SER A 2 26.80 19.64 3.73
C SER A 2 26.17 18.25 3.63
N ALA A 3 25.25 17.96 4.55
CA ALA A 3 24.46 16.73 4.55
C ALA A 3 22.93 17.00 4.66
N GLY A 4 22.49 18.27 4.70
CA GLY A 4 21.09 18.63 4.95
C GLY A 4 20.20 18.77 3.72
N ALA A 5 20.76 19.01 2.53
CA ALA A 5 19.94 19.31 1.34
C ALA A 5 19.32 18.07 0.66
N GLY A 6 19.96 16.91 0.78
CA GLY A 6 19.50 15.68 0.11
C GLY A 6 18.26 15.04 0.74
N ALA A 7 18.16 15.06 2.07
CA ALA A 7 17.04 14.45 2.80
C ALA A 7 15.71 15.22 2.60
N ALA A 8 15.78 16.56 2.53
CA ALA A 8 14.60 17.39 2.31
C ALA A 8 14.05 17.26 0.88
N ALA A 9 14.92 17.16 -0.13
CA ALA A 9 14.50 16.94 -1.52
C ALA A 9 13.91 15.53 -1.72
N ALA A 10 14.50 14.49 -1.08
CA ALA A 10 13.96 13.14 -1.12
C ALA A 10 12.62 13.01 -0.38
N ALA A 11 12.45 13.72 0.74
CA ALA A 11 11.16 13.79 1.45
C ALA A 11 10.10 14.55 0.65
N GLY A 12 10.48 15.62 -0.06
CA GLY A 12 9.60 16.34 -0.97
C GLY A 12 9.14 15.47 -2.15
N ALA A 13 10.07 14.80 -2.83
CA ALA A 13 9.76 13.87 -3.91
C ALA A 13 8.90 12.69 -3.44
N ALA A 14 9.20 12.11 -2.27
CA ALA A 14 8.36 11.05 -1.67
C ALA A 14 6.97 11.56 -1.29
N GLY A 15 6.84 12.81 -0.84
CA GLY A 15 5.55 13.47 -0.59
C GLY A 15 4.74 13.64 -1.88
N ASP A 16 5.37 14.07 -2.96
CA ASP A 16 4.74 14.19 -4.28
C ASP A 16 4.28 12.82 -4.82
N THR A 17 5.12 11.80 -4.65
CA THR A 17 4.80 10.41 -5.03
C THR A 17 3.66 9.82 -4.19
N ALA A 18 3.62 10.08 -2.88
CA ALA A 18 2.51 9.67 -2.03
C ALA A 18 1.21 10.40 -2.39
N ALA A 19 1.27 11.69 -2.76
CA ALA A 19 0.10 12.44 -3.22
C ALA A 19 -0.45 11.86 -4.54
N GLN A 20 0.43 11.47 -5.47
CA GLN A 20 0.05 10.75 -6.69
C GLN A 20 -0.59 9.40 -6.36
N GLY A 21 -0.03 8.63 -5.43
CA GLY A 21 -0.59 7.36 -4.97
C GLY A 21 -1.98 7.51 -4.37
N LYS A 22 -2.22 8.58 -3.60
CA LYS A 22 -3.55 8.89 -3.07
C LYS A 22 -4.58 9.15 -4.17
N LEU A 23 -4.22 9.96 -5.17
CA LEU A 23 -5.10 10.21 -6.33
C LEU A 23 -5.36 8.94 -7.13
N LEU A 24 -4.35 8.10 -7.30
CA LEU A 24 -4.46 6.82 -8.00
C LEU A 24 -5.39 5.85 -7.26
N ALA A 25 -5.24 5.74 -5.94
CA ALA A 25 -6.09 4.91 -5.08
C ALA A 25 -7.57 5.32 -5.16
N GLN A 26 -7.84 6.62 -5.24
CA GLN A 26 -9.18 7.16 -5.41
C GLN A 26 -9.72 6.88 -6.82
N ALA A 27 -8.94 7.19 -7.86
CA ALA A 27 -9.33 7.04 -9.26
C ALA A 27 -9.58 5.57 -9.65
N ARG A 28 -8.84 4.64 -9.04
CA ARG A 28 -8.96 3.19 -9.30
C ARG A 28 -9.89 2.47 -8.33
N GLY A 29 -10.54 3.21 -7.41
CA GLY A 29 -11.58 2.68 -6.52
C GLY A 29 -11.06 1.87 -5.32
N CYS A 30 -9.76 1.92 -5.02
CA CYS A 30 -9.17 1.17 -3.91
C CYS A 30 -9.80 1.55 -2.56
N THR A 31 -10.13 2.84 -2.38
CA THR A 31 -10.72 3.38 -1.14
C THR A 31 -12.16 2.91 -0.89
N ALA A 32 -12.81 2.25 -1.85
CA ALA A 32 -14.12 1.64 -1.64
C ALA A 32 -14.03 0.35 -0.80
N CYS A 33 -12.86 -0.30 -0.77
CA CYS A 33 -12.64 -1.55 -0.03
C CYS A 33 -11.64 -1.40 1.11
N HIS A 34 -10.64 -0.53 0.95
CA HIS A 34 -9.57 -0.30 1.91
C HIS A 34 -9.76 1.03 2.63
N SER A 35 -10.00 0.96 3.94
CA SER A 35 -10.08 2.14 4.78
C SER A 35 -8.70 2.68 5.14
N VAL A 36 -8.63 3.98 5.45
CA VAL A 36 -7.41 4.65 5.91
C VAL A 36 -7.48 5.07 7.39
N ASP A 37 -8.63 4.88 8.02
CA ASP A 37 -8.91 5.27 9.41
C ASP A 37 -8.94 4.09 10.38
N GLY A 38 -8.82 2.85 9.87
CA GLY A 38 -8.89 1.62 10.64
C GLY A 38 -10.28 0.99 10.70
N SER A 39 -11.30 1.62 10.11
CA SER A 39 -12.64 1.04 10.06
C SER A 39 -12.64 -0.29 9.30
N PRO A 40 -13.42 -1.29 9.75
CA PRO A 40 -13.53 -2.56 9.06
C PRO A 40 -14.19 -2.35 7.68
N GLY A 41 -13.76 -3.14 6.69
CA GLY A 41 -14.25 -3.02 5.32
C GLY A 41 -14.16 -4.33 4.55
N VAL A 42 -14.38 -4.22 3.25
CA VAL A 42 -14.31 -5.35 2.30
C VAL A 42 -12.89 -5.91 2.22
N GLY A 43 -11.87 -5.04 2.30
CA GLY A 43 -10.47 -5.39 2.41
C GLY A 43 -9.85 -4.89 3.73
N PRO A 44 -8.58 -5.25 4.01
CA PRO A 44 -7.86 -4.77 5.18
C PRO A 44 -7.66 -3.26 5.12
N SER A 45 -7.67 -2.61 6.29
CA SER A 45 -7.30 -1.21 6.42
C SER A 45 -5.81 -1.00 6.10
N TRP A 46 -5.49 0.14 5.50
CA TRP A 46 -4.09 0.58 5.30
C TRP A 46 -3.51 1.29 6.52
N LYS A 47 -4.33 1.60 7.53
CA LYS A 47 -3.89 2.31 8.73
C LYS A 47 -2.80 1.55 9.48
N GLY A 48 -1.60 2.13 9.51
CA GLY A 48 -0.43 1.54 10.16
C GLY A 48 -0.01 0.21 9.54
N LEU A 49 -0.42 -0.08 8.29
CA LEU A 49 -0.15 -1.36 7.65
C LEU A 49 1.34 -1.54 7.34
N TYR A 50 2.01 -0.49 6.86
CA TYR A 50 3.41 -0.61 6.44
C TYR A 50 4.31 -1.04 7.61
N GLY A 51 5.07 -2.12 7.40
CA GLY A 51 5.94 -2.73 8.41
C GLY A 51 5.22 -3.65 9.41
N LYS A 52 3.90 -3.75 9.37
CA LYS A 52 3.13 -4.70 10.19
C LYS A 52 3.30 -6.12 9.66
N THR A 53 3.28 -7.10 10.56
CA THR A 53 3.18 -8.51 10.18
C THR A 53 1.72 -8.89 9.99
N GLU A 54 1.35 -9.24 8.77
CA GLU A 54 0.06 -9.80 8.41
C GLU A 54 0.10 -11.32 8.47
N THR A 55 -1.03 -11.93 8.85
CA THR A 55 -1.20 -13.38 8.79
C THR A 55 -2.01 -13.72 7.56
N LEU A 56 -1.56 -14.68 6.77
CA LEU A 56 -2.21 -15.11 5.53
C LEU A 56 -3.19 -16.25 5.77
N ASP A 57 -4.14 -16.43 4.86
CA ASP A 57 -5.11 -17.53 4.87
C ASP A 57 -4.43 -18.91 4.90
N SER A 58 -3.29 -19.04 4.23
CA SER A 58 -2.45 -20.24 4.13
C SER A 58 -1.79 -20.68 5.43
N GLY A 59 -1.84 -19.89 6.51
CA GLY A 59 -1.11 -20.17 7.75
C GLY A 59 0.17 -19.36 7.91
N LYS A 60 0.74 -18.87 6.80
CA LYS A 60 2.01 -18.13 6.78
C LYS A 60 1.84 -16.69 7.28
N THR A 61 2.96 -16.03 7.54
CA THR A 61 3.02 -14.60 7.82
C THR A 61 3.80 -13.86 6.74
N ALA A 62 3.50 -12.58 6.54
CA ALA A 62 4.23 -11.68 5.66
C ALA A 62 4.40 -10.32 6.36
N VAL A 63 5.56 -9.69 6.17
CA VAL A 63 5.75 -8.29 6.58
C VAL A 63 5.21 -7.42 5.45
N ALA A 64 4.38 -6.44 5.78
CA ALA A 64 3.84 -5.49 4.81
C ALA A 64 4.89 -4.43 4.43
N ASP A 65 5.94 -4.89 3.76
CA ASP A 65 7.00 -4.07 3.18
C ASP A 65 6.70 -3.68 1.72
N ASP A 66 7.63 -2.98 1.06
CA ASP A 66 7.47 -2.55 -0.32
C ASP A 66 7.22 -3.71 -1.28
N ALA A 67 7.93 -4.84 -1.13
CA ALA A 67 7.82 -5.97 -2.04
C ALA A 67 6.46 -6.66 -1.89
N TYR A 68 6.05 -6.90 -0.65
CA TYR A 68 4.73 -7.46 -0.35
C TYR A 68 3.61 -6.57 -0.89
N LEU A 69 3.64 -5.27 -0.60
CA LEU A 69 2.57 -4.37 -1.02
C LEU A 69 2.49 -4.24 -2.55
N LYS A 70 3.62 -4.15 -3.24
CA LYS A 70 3.65 -4.17 -4.71
C LYS A 70 3.07 -5.46 -5.27
N GLN A 71 3.45 -6.61 -4.72
CA GLN A 71 2.91 -7.92 -5.13
C GLN A 71 1.40 -8.00 -4.85
N SER A 72 0.93 -7.57 -3.68
CA SER A 72 -0.50 -7.59 -3.34
C SER A 72 -1.34 -6.70 -4.25
N ILE A 73 -0.77 -5.63 -4.81
CA ILE A 73 -1.47 -4.78 -5.79
C ILE A 73 -1.42 -5.40 -7.19
N ALA A 74 -0.27 -5.93 -7.62
CA ALA A 74 -0.07 -6.47 -8.96
C ALA A 74 -0.67 -7.87 -9.16
N ASP A 75 -0.59 -8.72 -8.14
CA ASP A 75 -1.12 -10.08 -8.06
C ASP A 75 -1.83 -10.29 -6.70
N PRO A 76 -3.07 -9.76 -6.56
CA PRO A 76 -3.79 -9.79 -5.28
C PRO A 76 -4.17 -11.19 -4.79
N LYS A 77 -4.10 -12.21 -5.66
CA LYS A 77 -4.43 -13.59 -5.29
C LYS A 77 -3.23 -14.39 -4.79
N ALA A 78 -2.01 -13.89 -4.99
CA ALA A 78 -0.79 -14.55 -4.51
C ALA A 78 -0.63 -14.54 -2.99
N SER A 79 -1.27 -13.60 -2.28
CA SER A 79 -1.20 -13.53 -0.82
C SER A 79 -2.47 -12.91 -0.24
N ILE A 80 -3.34 -13.76 0.30
CA ILE A 80 -4.62 -13.35 0.87
C ILE A 80 -4.46 -13.18 2.38
N VAL A 81 -4.75 -11.99 2.89
CA VAL A 81 -4.77 -11.73 4.34
C VAL A 81 -5.89 -12.53 4.98
N ARG A 82 -5.59 -13.21 6.09
CA ARG A 82 -6.55 -14.04 6.81
C ARG A 82 -7.79 -13.24 7.19
N GLY A 83 -8.96 -13.82 6.92
CA GLY A 83 -10.25 -13.22 7.23
C GLY A 83 -10.82 -12.33 6.12
N PHE A 84 -10.08 -12.09 5.04
CA PHE A 84 -10.58 -11.36 3.87
C PHE A 84 -10.82 -12.32 2.69
N PRO A 85 -11.89 -12.09 1.90
CA PRO A 85 -12.16 -12.90 0.73
C PRO A 85 -11.23 -12.53 -0.45
N PRO A 86 -10.95 -13.47 -1.38
CA PRO A 86 -10.05 -13.25 -2.53
C PRO A 86 -10.72 -12.46 -3.66
N ILE A 87 -11.20 -11.26 -3.35
CA ILE A 87 -12.01 -10.41 -4.27
C ILE A 87 -11.30 -9.14 -4.71
N MET A 88 -10.11 -8.84 -4.18
CA MET A 88 -9.35 -7.67 -4.60
C MET A 88 -9.10 -7.77 -6.13
N PRO A 89 -9.57 -6.79 -6.93
CA PRO A 89 -9.47 -6.87 -8.38
C PRO A 89 -8.01 -6.80 -8.84
N GLN A 90 -7.64 -7.65 -9.79
CA GLN A 90 -6.36 -7.51 -10.49
C GLN A 90 -6.49 -6.45 -11.58
N GLN A 91 -5.61 -5.46 -11.56
CA GLN A 91 -5.59 -4.36 -12.52
C GLN A 91 -4.14 -4.13 -13.01
N PRO A 92 -3.93 -3.65 -14.24
CA PRO A 92 -2.59 -3.35 -14.74
C PRO A 92 -2.04 -2.10 -14.05
N PHE A 93 -0.86 -2.20 -13.46
CA PHE A 93 -0.10 -1.06 -12.92
C PHE A 93 1.29 -1.03 -13.53
N THR A 94 1.82 0.17 -13.72
CA THR A 94 3.24 0.38 -13.99
C THR A 94 4.04 0.36 -12.68
N GLU A 95 5.36 0.14 -12.76
CA GLU A 95 6.24 0.20 -11.58
C GLU A 95 6.21 1.55 -10.85
N ALA A 96 6.06 2.65 -11.58
CA ALA A 96 5.95 3.98 -11.00
C ALA A 96 4.64 4.14 -10.22
N GLU A 97 3.52 3.66 -10.77
CA GLU A 97 2.23 3.66 -10.10
C GLU A 97 2.22 2.76 -8.87
N LEU A 98 2.80 1.55 -8.96
CA LEU A 98 2.97 0.67 -7.81
C LEU A 98 3.76 1.34 -6.68
N SER A 99 4.87 2.00 -7.03
CA SER A 99 5.69 2.73 -6.06
C SER A 99 4.90 3.88 -5.42
N ALA A 100 4.14 4.65 -6.21
CA ALA A 100 3.26 5.69 -5.70
C ALA A 100 2.19 5.16 -4.72
N MET A 101 1.55 4.03 -5.05
CA MET A 101 0.58 3.38 -4.16
C MET A 101 1.20 2.99 -2.83
N VAL A 102 2.38 2.34 -2.86
CA VAL A 102 3.09 1.95 -1.64
C VAL A 102 3.47 3.17 -0.80
N ASP A 103 3.98 4.22 -1.43
CA ASP A 103 4.35 5.45 -0.72
C ASP A 103 3.13 6.14 -0.10
N TYR A 104 1.97 6.11 -0.75
CA TYR A 104 0.73 6.55 -0.12
C TYR A 104 0.38 5.69 1.10
N ILE A 105 0.39 4.35 0.99
CA ILE A 105 0.10 3.44 2.11
C ILE A 105 1.02 3.71 3.31
N LYS A 106 2.32 3.99 3.08
CA LYS A 106 3.28 4.37 4.14
C LYS A 106 2.86 5.62 4.93
N THR A 107 2.12 6.54 4.30
CA THR A 107 1.64 7.76 4.97
C THR A 107 0.42 7.53 5.87
N VAL A 108 -0.28 6.40 5.72
CA VAL A 108 -1.48 6.09 6.50
C VAL A 108 -1.06 5.49 7.86
N LYS A 109 -1.20 6.28 8.93
CA LYS A 109 -0.75 5.95 10.29
C LYS A 109 -1.89 5.56 11.21
#